data_AF-A0A494WTM6-F1
#
_entry.id   AF-A0A494WTM6-F1
#
_cell.length_a   1.000
_cell.length_b   1.000
_cell.length_c   1.000
_cell.angle_alpha   90.00
_cell.angle_beta   90.00
_cell.angle_gamma   90.00
#
_symmetry.space_group_name_H-M   'P 1'
#
loop_
_entity.id
_entity.type
_entity.pdbx_description
1 polymer ?
#
loop_
_entity_poly.entity_id
_entity_poly.type
_entity_poly.pdbx_seq_one_letter_code
_entity_poly.pdbx_strand_id
1 'polypeptide(L)'
;MKRYSDEFKEQILEECSQVGNIALVARRHNISKSTIHSWIKAHRKNGSVKPLPKVLDKRINELEKRLEEVSTENERLKRLVAEKELELAILRDLRNRVNPR
;
A
#
# COMPACT_ATOMS: atom_id res chain seq x y z
N MET A 1 16.81 8.96 -26.19
CA MET A 1 16.00 7.99 -25.42
C MET A 1 14.75 7.67 -26.24
N LYS A 2 14.55 6.42 -26.68
CA LYS A 2 13.35 6.05 -27.45
C LYS A 2 12.12 6.21 -26.56
N ARG A 3 11.11 6.95 -27.03
CA ARG A 3 9.79 7.01 -26.37
C ARG A 3 8.91 5.92 -26.94
N TYR A 4 8.35 5.13 -26.05
CA TYR A 4 7.35 4.12 -26.36
C TYR A 4 6.00 4.64 -25.89
N SER A 5 4.94 4.40 -26.66
CA SER A 5 3.58 4.69 -26.23
C SER A 5 3.20 3.79 -25.05
N ASP A 6 2.21 4.19 -24.26
CA ASP A 6 1.82 3.41 -23.09
C ASP A 6 1.13 2.10 -23.51
N GLU A 7 0.37 2.14 -24.60
CA GLU A 7 -0.29 0.97 -25.21
C GLU A 7 0.75 -0.07 -25.64
N PHE A 8 1.86 0.38 -26.26
CA PHE A 8 2.93 -0.51 -26.65
C PHE A 8 3.61 -1.15 -25.43
N LYS A 9 3.84 -0.38 -24.36
CA LYS A 9 4.42 -0.94 -23.12
C LYS A 9 3.49 -1.98 -22.51
N GLU A 10 2.19 -1.73 -22.48
CA GLU A 10 1.20 -2.68 -21.98
C GLU A 10 1.17 -3.96 -22.82
N GLN A 11 1.19 -3.84 -24.15
CA GLN A 11 1.29 -5.00 -25.04
C GLN A 11 2.53 -5.86 -24.76
N ILE A 12 3.69 -5.23 -24.56
CA ILE A 12 4.94 -5.94 -24.24
C ILE A 12 4.87 -6.63 -22.89
N LEU A 13 4.26 -5.99 -21.88
CA LEU A 13 4.10 -6.59 -20.56
C LEU A 13 3.15 -7.79 -20.57
N GLU A 14 2.05 -7.69 -21.31
CA GLU A 14 1.10 -8.80 -21.51
C GLU A 14 1.79 -9.98 -22.20
N GLU A 15 2.53 -9.72 -23.28
CA GLU A 15 3.32 -10.74 -23.97
C GLU A 15 4.37 -11.38 -23.05
N CYS A 16 5.05 -10.58 -22.22
CA CYS A 16 5.99 -11.11 -21.24
C CYS A 16 5.32 -12.03 -20.21
N SER A 17 4.07 -11.72 -19.83
CA SER A 17 3.26 -12.55 -18.92
C SER A 17 2.88 -13.88 -19.57
N GLN A 18 2.42 -13.85 -20.82
CA GLN A 18 1.99 -15.03 -21.57
C GLN A 18 3.16 -15.96 -21.95
N VAL A 19 4.27 -15.39 -22.40
CA VAL A 19 5.44 -16.15 -22.88
C VAL A 19 6.32 -16.62 -21.71
N GLY A 20 6.32 -15.90 -20.59
CA GLY A 20 7.18 -16.19 -19.43
C GLY A 20 8.69 -15.98 -19.67
N ASN A 21 9.09 -15.50 -20.87
CA ASN A 21 10.49 -15.30 -21.25
C ASN A 21 10.74 -13.88 -21.77
N ILE A 22 11.11 -12.98 -20.84
CA ILE A 22 11.42 -11.57 -21.12
C ILE A 22 12.54 -11.42 -22.14
N ALA A 23 13.53 -12.33 -22.14
CA ALA A 23 14.67 -12.25 -23.05
C ALA A 23 14.30 -12.52 -24.52
N LEU A 24 13.28 -13.34 -24.75
CA LEU A 24 12.74 -13.61 -26.08
C LEU A 24 11.95 -12.40 -26.59
N VAL A 25 11.03 -11.89 -25.77
CA VAL A 25 10.20 -10.70 -26.09
C VAL A 25 11.08 -9.48 -26.36
N ALA A 26 12.10 -9.25 -25.52
CA ALA A 26 13.09 -8.19 -25.70
C ALA A 26 13.77 -8.23 -27.08
N ARG A 27 14.21 -9.42 -27.52
CA ARG A 27 14.85 -9.60 -28.83
C ARG A 27 13.87 -9.37 -29.97
N ARG A 28 12.64 -9.90 -29.87
CA ARG A 28 11.60 -9.79 -30.89
C ARG A 28 11.24 -8.33 -31.22
N HIS A 29 11.17 -7.51 -30.19
CA HIS A 29 10.82 -6.09 -30.31
C HIS A 29 12.03 -5.15 -30.35
N ASN A 30 13.24 -5.70 -30.35
CA ASN A 30 14.50 -4.95 -30.31
C ASN A 30 14.57 -3.93 -29.15
N ILE A 31 14.11 -4.35 -27.98
CA ILE A 31 14.08 -3.59 -26.72
C ILE A 31 15.10 -4.22 -25.76
N SER A 32 15.80 -3.41 -24.97
CA SER A 32 16.67 -3.98 -23.94
C SER A 32 15.85 -4.65 -22.83
N LYS A 33 16.36 -5.75 -22.28
CA LYS A 33 15.73 -6.41 -21.13
C LYS A 33 15.54 -5.46 -19.94
N SER A 34 16.53 -4.57 -19.71
CA SER A 34 16.49 -3.59 -18.63
C SER A 34 15.31 -2.60 -18.77
N THR A 35 14.97 -2.21 -19.99
CA THR A 35 13.79 -1.37 -20.25
C THR A 35 12.50 -2.09 -19.90
N ILE A 36 12.35 -3.35 -20.30
CA ILE A 36 11.16 -4.16 -19.97
C ILE A 36 11.07 -4.38 -18.44
N HIS A 37 12.18 -4.70 -17.77
CA HIS A 37 12.21 -4.82 -16.31
C HIS A 37 11.80 -3.51 -15.60
N SER A 38 12.16 -2.37 -16.17
CA SER A 38 11.76 -1.06 -15.62
C SER A 38 10.25 -0.85 -15.74
N TRP A 39 9.62 -1.28 -16.84
CA TRP A 39 8.17 -1.24 -17.01
C TRP A 39 7.45 -2.22 -16.09
N ILE A 40 7.96 -3.44 -15.90
CA ILE A 40 7.42 -4.40 -14.94
C ILE A 40 7.45 -3.81 -13.53
N LYS A 41 8.56 -3.16 -13.15
CA LYS A 41 8.68 -2.50 -11.85
C LYS A 41 7.67 -1.36 -11.69
N ALA A 42 7.50 -0.52 -12.71
CA ALA A 42 6.50 0.55 -12.71
C ALA A 42 5.08 -0.01 -12.59
N HIS A 43 4.74 -1.03 -13.37
CA HIS A 43 3.44 -1.69 -13.35
C HIS A 43 3.12 -2.34 -12.01
N ARG A 44 4.09 -3.01 -11.38
CA ARG A 44 3.91 -3.60 -10.03
C ARG A 44 3.68 -2.54 -8.95
N LYS A 45 4.32 -1.37 -9.08
CA LYS A 45 4.19 -0.29 -8.11
C LYS A 45 2.87 0.47 -8.27
N ASN A 46 2.50 0.79 -9.50
CA ASN A 46 1.43 1.74 -9.80
C ASN A 46 0.14 1.07 -10.34
N GLY A 47 0.17 -0.24 -10.61
CA GLY A 47 -0.90 -0.94 -11.33
C GLY A 47 -0.94 -0.67 -12.84
N SER A 48 -0.11 0.24 -13.34
CA SER A 48 0.03 0.58 -14.77
C SER A 48 1.46 1.04 -15.06
N VAL A 49 1.87 0.98 -16.34
CA VAL A 49 3.14 1.56 -16.81
C VAL A 49 3.06 3.09 -16.89
N LYS A 50 1.84 3.64 -16.91
CA LYS A 50 1.61 5.07 -16.89
C LYS A 50 1.88 5.60 -15.48
N PRO A 51 2.80 6.57 -15.33
CA PRO A 51 2.99 7.21 -14.04
C PRO A 51 1.71 7.95 -13.65
N LEU A 52 1.33 7.86 -12.37
CA LEU A 52 0.24 8.67 -11.86
C LEU A 52 0.58 10.16 -12.05
N PRO A 53 -0.42 11.01 -12.32
CA PRO A 53 -0.26 12.45 -12.21
C PRO A 53 0.35 12.80 -10.84
N LYS A 54 1.43 13.60 -10.84
CA LYS A 54 2.16 13.97 -9.59
C LYS A 54 1.26 14.54 -8.49
N VAL A 55 0.13 15.16 -8.87
CA VAL A 55 -0.86 15.68 -7.92
C VAL A 55 -1.58 14.55 -7.18
N LEU A 56 -1.93 13.46 -7.89
CA LEU A 56 -2.55 12.29 -7.29
C LEU A 56 -1.56 11.53 -6.40
N ASP A 57 -0.31 11.36 -6.83
CA ASP A 57 0.75 10.73 -6.00
C ASP A 57 0.94 11.48 -4.67
N LYS A 58 1.01 12.81 -4.70
CA LYS A 58 1.13 13.61 -3.48
C LYS A 58 -0.07 13.43 -2.56
N ARG A 59 -1.28 13.41 -3.13
CA ARG A 59 -2.52 13.25 -2.36
C ARG A 59 -2.64 11.87 -1.73
N ILE A 60 -2.21 10.81 -2.44
CA ILE A 60 -2.16 9.45 -1.90
C ILE A 60 -1.20 9.40 -0.72
N ASN A 61 0.03 9.89 -0.87
CA ASN A 61 1.01 9.90 0.22
C ASN A 61 0.52 10.70 1.44
N GLU A 62 -0.18 11.82 1.23
CA GLU A 62 -0.78 12.60 2.32
C GLU A 62 -1.88 11.82 3.03
N LEU A 63 -2.73 11.11 2.28
CA LEU A 63 -3.79 10.26 2.85
C LEU A 63 -3.21 9.08 3.62
N GLU A 64 -2.18 8.43 3.10
CA GLU A 64 -1.47 7.34 3.80
C GLU A 64 -0.89 7.83 5.13
N LYS A 65 -0.24 9.01 5.14
CA LYS A 65 0.29 9.60 6.36
C LYS A 65 -0.81 9.90 7.39
N ARG A 66 -1.92 10.49 6.95
CA ARG A 66 -3.07 10.77 7.83
C ARG A 66 -3.70 9.49 8.36
N LEU A 67 -3.76 8.44 7.54
CA LEU A 67 -4.28 7.15 7.96
C LEU A 67 -3.42 6.52 9.06
N GLU A 68 -2.09 6.61 8.93
CA GLU A 68 -1.14 6.13 9.94
C GLU A 68 -1.29 6.89 11.26
N GLU A 69 -1.37 8.23 11.19
CA GLU A 69 -1.58 9.09 12.35
C GLU A 69 -2.89 8.76 13.08
N VAL A 70 -3.99 8.63 12.34
CA VAL A 70 -5.32 8.27 12.90
C VAL A 70 -5.31 6.86 13.47
N SER A 71 -4.63 5.91 12.83
CA SER A 71 -4.55 4.52 13.32
C SER A 71 -3.77 4.44 14.63
N THR A 72 -2.65 5.16 14.72
CA THR A 72 -1.82 5.25 15.93
C THR A 72 -2.61 5.86 17.09
N GLU A 73 -3.33 6.96 16.84
CA GLU A 73 -4.16 7.60 17.86
C GLU A 73 -5.31 6.69 18.30
N ASN A 74 -5.93 5.95 17.38
CA ASN A 74 -6.99 5.00 17.71
C ASN A 74 -6.47 3.88 18.62
N GLU A 75 -5.30 3.31 18.34
CA GLU A 75 -4.68 2.33 19.24
C GLU A 75 -4.40 2.90 20.63
N ARG A 76 -3.90 4.14 20.69
CA ARG A 76 -3.65 4.82 21.97
C ARG A 76 -4.95 5.00 22.76
N LEU A 77 -6.00 5.48 22.11
CA LEU A 77 -7.31 5.67 22.73
C LEU A 77 -7.90 4.34 23.21
N LYS A 78 -7.79 3.26 22.43
CA LYS A 78 -8.21 1.91 22.84
C LYS A 78 -7.51 1.44 24.11
N ARG A 79 -6.19 1.66 24.23
CA ARG A 79 -5.43 1.32 25.44
C ARG A 79 -5.92 2.11 26.65
N LEU A 80 -6.11 3.43 26.49
CA LEU A 80 -6.60 4.29 27.57
C LEU A 80 -8.00 3.87 28.04
N VAL A 81 -8.89 3.51 27.11
CA VAL A 81 -10.22 2.99 27.44
C VAL A 81 -10.12 1.70 28.24
N ALA A 82 -9.30 0.74 27.80
CA ALA A 82 -9.13 -0.53 28.52
C ALA A 82 -8.58 -0.33 29.95
N GLU A 83 -7.62 0.58 30.12
CA GLU A 83 -7.11 0.95 31.45
C GLU A 83 -8.21 1.53 32.35
N LYS A 84 -9.04 2.42 31.81
CA LYS A 84 -10.14 3.04 32.56
C LYS A 84 -11.25 2.05 32.88
N GLU A 85 -11.56 1.12 31.99
CA GLU A 85 -12.51 0.03 32.25
C GLU A 85 -12.03 -0.91 33.37
N LEU A 86 -10.73 -1.23 33.39
CA LEU A 86 -10.12 -2.03 34.45
C LEU A 86 -10.18 -1.31 35.80
N GLU A 87 -9.82 -0.02 35.83
CA GLU A 87 -9.90 0.81 37.04
C GLU A 87 -11.34 0.84 37.59
N LEU A 88 -12.33 1.04 36.71
CA LEU A 88 -13.75 1.00 37.09
C LEU A 88 -14.19 -0.37 37.61
N ALA A 89 -13.71 -1.45 37.03
CA ALA A 89 -14.03 -2.81 37.50
C ALA A 89 -13.50 -3.05 38.93
N ILE A 90 -12.26 -2.65 39.20
CA ILE A 90 -11.64 -2.75 40.53
C ILE A 90 -12.40 -1.91 41.55
N LEU A 91 -12.72 -0.65 41.22
CA LEU A 91 -13.47 0.23 42.12
C LEU A 91 -14.87 -0.31 42.45
N ARG A 92 -15.55 -0.92 41.47
CA ARG A 92 -16.85 -1.58 41.68
C ARG A 92 -16.73 -2.77 42.63
N ASP A 93 -15.70 -3.61 42.47
CA ASP A 93 -15.45 -4.75 43.34
C ASP A 93 -15.16 -4.31 44.79
N LEU A 94 -14.28 -3.33 44.98
CA LEU A 94 -13.98 -2.77 46.30
C LEU A 94 -15.24 -2.23 47.00
N ARG A 95 -16.08 -1.48 46.28
CA ARG A 95 -17.34 -0.96 46.83
C ARG A 95 -18.27 -2.08 47.28
N ASN A 96 -18.38 -3.15 46.49
CA ASN A 96 -19.24 -4.29 46.83
C ASN A 96 -18.73 -5.06 48.05
N ARG A 97 -17.41 -5.10 48.28
CA ARG A 97 -16.80 -5.71 49.47
C ARG A 97 -17.04 -4.88 50.74
N VAL A 98 -16.99 -3.55 50.63
CA VAL A 98 -17.17 -2.62 51.77
C VAL A 98 -18.64 -2.49 52.17
N ASN A 99 -19.58 -2.65 51.22
CA ASN A 99 -21.02 -2.57 51.48
C ASN A 99 -21.74 -3.82 50.96
N PRO A 100 -21.51 -5.00 51.59
CA PRO A 100 -22.20 -6.22 51.21
C PRO A 100 -23.70 -6.05 51.49
N ARG A 101 -24.53 -6.35 50.49
CA ARG A 101 -25.99 -6.47 50.67
C ARG A 101 -26.32 -7.75 51.41
#